data_AF-A0A972I5X0-F1
#
_entry.id   AF-A0A972I5X0-F1
#
_cell.length_a   1.000
_cell.length_b   1.000
_cell.length_c   1.000
_cell.angle_alpha   90.00
_cell.angle_beta   90.00
_cell.angle_gamma   90.00
#
_symmetry.space_group_name_H-M   'P 1'
#
loop_
_entity.id
_entity.type
_entity.pdbx_description
1 polymer ?
#
loop_
_entity_poly.entity_id
_entity_poly.type
_entity_poly.pdbx_seq_one_letter_code
_entity_poly.pdbx_strand_id
1 'polypeptide(L)' 'MDKKEEGISTEKKIDFQTNMYKLATEEVEFTMNFKKMKNPGDLLEKLYILRENQSLSSAEKNEVVKKIMLDYMG' A
#
# COMPACT_ATOMS: atom_id res chain seq x y z
N MET A 1 -18.64 14.80 -35.92
CA MET A 1 -17.86 13.55 -35.75
C MET A 1 -16.39 13.99 -35.72
N ASP A 2 -15.64 13.91 -34.63
CA ASP A 2 -15.83 13.18 -33.39
C ASP A 2 -15.22 13.96 -32.22
N LYS A 3 -15.98 14.02 -31.12
CA LYS A 3 -15.46 14.39 -29.81
C LYS A 3 -14.48 13.29 -29.40
N LYS A 4 -13.19 13.61 -29.25
CA LYS A 4 -12.28 12.76 -28.48
C LYS A 4 -12.34 13.23 -27.04
N GLU A 5 -13.18 12.55 -26.27
CA GLU A 5 -13.11 12.54 -24.82
C GLU A 5 -11.76 11.93 -24.42
N GLU A 6 -10.80 12.79 -24.07
CA GLU A 6 -9.62 12.36 -23.32
C GLU A 6 -10.10 12.01 -21.91
N GLY A 7 -10.43 10.73 -21.74
CA GLY A 7 -10.72 10.14 -20.45
C GLY A 7 -9.55 10.38 -19.51
N ILE A 8 -9.78 11.22 -18.51
CA ILE A 8 -8.89 11.47 -17.38
C ILE A 8 -8.61 10.12 -16.69
N SER A 9 -7.46 9.51 -16.93
CA SER A 9 -6.94 8.49 -16.00
C SER A 9 -6.45 9.21 -14.76
N THR A 10 -7.37 9.46 -13.83
CA THR A 10 -7.03 9.81 -12.45
C THR A 10 -6.50 8.55 -11.78
N GLU A 11 -5.31 8.12 -12.17
CA GLU A 11 -4.44 7.40 -11.25
C GLU A 11 -4.20 8.36 -10.08
N LYS A 12 -5.02 8.24 -9.03
CA LYS A 12 -4.68 8.79 -7.73
C LYS A 12 -3.31 8.21 -7.37
N LYS A 13 -2.24 8.98 -7.64
CA LYS A 13 -0.93 8.74 -7.08
C LYS A 13 -1.13 8.76 -5.56
N ILE A 14 -1.16 7.57 -4.97
CA ILE A 14 -1.19 7.44 -3.53
C ILE A 14 0.17 7.98 -3.07
N ASP A 15 0.17 9.22 -2.59
CA ASP A 15 1.35 9.87 -2.04
C ASP A 15 1.66 9.20 -0.70
N PHE A 16 2.62 8.29 -0.73
CA PHE A 16 3.06 7.59 0.46
C PHE A 16 4.15 8.42 1.14
N GLN A 17 3.85 8.98 2.31
CA GLN A 17 4.86 9.66 3.13
C GLN A 17 6.00 8.69 3.45
N THR A 18 7.16 8.91 2.84
CA THR A 18 8.40 8.19 3.12
C THR A 18 9.16 8.96 4.20
N ASN A 19 9.63 8.27 5.22
CA ASN A 19 10.51 8.87 6.21
C ASN A 19 11.91 8.99 5.60
N MET A 20 12.43 10.21 5.55
CA MET A 20 13.77 10.48 5.06
C MET A 20 14.71 10.65 6.25
N TYR A 21 15.71 9.78 6.35
CA TYR A 21 16.78 9.89 7.34
C TYR A 21 18.06 10.33 6.63
N LYS A 22 18.65 11.43 7.09
CA LYS A 22 19.91 11.95 6.57
C LYS A 22 20.99 11.85 7.64
N LEU A 23 22.12 11.26 7.28
CA LEU A 23 23.33 11.23 8.10
C LEU A 23 24.45 11.86 7.27
N ALA A 24 24.97 12.99 7.73
CA ALA A 24 26.13 13.63 7.12
C ALA A 24 27.32 13.53 8.08
N THR A 25 28.46 13.11 7.53
CA THR A 25 29.79 13.18 8.14
C THR A 25 30.64 14.15 7.34
N GLU A 26 31.83 14.52 7.80
CA GLU A 26 32.70 15.48 7.10
C GLU A 26 33.08 15.02 5.67
N GLU A 27 33.11 13.71 5.43
CA GLU A 27 33.54 13.13 4.15
C GLU A 27 32.41 12.49 3.35
N VAL A 28 31.27 12.15 3.97
CA VAL A 28 30.20 11.37 3.32
C VAL A 28 28.81 11.78 3.80
N GLU A 29 27.87 11.85 2.85
CA GLU A 29 26.43 11.97 3.11
C GLU A 29 25.69 10.66 2.76
N PHE A 30 24.84 10.22 3.69
CA PHE A 30 23.91 9.11 3.50
C PHE A 30 22.48 9.65 3.58
N THR A 31 21.70 9.40 2.54
CA THR A 31 20.24 9.60 2.56
C THR A 31 19.55 8.26 2.47
N MET A 32 18.73 7.93 3.46
CA MET A 32 17.95 6.71 3.49
C MET A 32 16.46 7.06 3.47
N ASN A 33 15.73 6.47 2.51
CA ASN A 33 14.29 6.63 2.39
C ASN A 33 13.63 5.32 2.84
N PHE A 34 12.90 5.36 3.95
CA PHE A 34 12.21 4.17 4.46
C PHE A 34 10.72 4.42 4.57
N LYS A 35 9.93 3.44 4.15
CA LYS A 35 8.49 3.42 4.40
C LYS A 35 8.22 2.65 5.68
N LYS A 36 7.59 3.28 6.67
CA LYS A 36 7.17 2.59 7.90
C LYS A 36 5.93 1.76 7.58
N MET A 37 6.11 0.47 7.33
CA MET A 37 5.00 -0.47 7.23
C MET A 37 4.45 -0.77 8.64
N LYS A 38 3.17 -1.13 8.72
CA LYS A 38 2.58 -1.60 9.98
C LYS A 38 3.16 -2.96 10.38
N ASN A 39 2.76 -3.47 11.55
CA ASN A 39 3.24 -4.74 12.06
C ASN A 39 2.85 -5.91 11.10
N PRO A 40 3.80 -6.72 10.62
CA PRO A 40 3.50 -7.87 9.77
C PRO A 40 2.71 -8.97 10.49
N GLY A 41 2.79 -9.07 11.82
CA GLY A 41 1.96 -9.99 12.61
C GLY A 41 0.46 -9.70 12.46
N ASP A 42 0.08 -8.43 12.62
CA ASP A 42 -1.31 -7.98 12.48
C ASP A 42 -1.85 -8.21 11.06
N LEU A 43 -0.99 -8.06 10.04
CA LEU A 43 -1.33 -8.39 8.65
C LEU A 43 -1.67 -9.88 8.52
N LEU A 44 -0.79 -10.76 9.02
CA LEU A 44 -0.97 -12.20 8.91
C LEU A 44 -2.22 -12.68 9.64
N GLU A 45 -2.50 -12.12 10.82
CA GLU A 45 -3.72 -12.43 11.57
C GLU A 45 -4.99 -12.09 10.76
N LYS A 46 -5.06 -10.87 10.20
CA LYS A 46 -6.19 -10.45 9.36
C LYS A 46 -6.37 -11.36 8.14
N LEU A 47 -5.28 -11.74 7.48
CA LEU A 47 -5.33 -12.63 6.31
C LEU A 47 -5.75 -14.06 6.68
N TYR A 48 -5.29 -14.56 7.82
CA TYR A 48 -5.68 -15.88 8.33
C TYR A 48 -7.18 -15.94 8.62
N ILE A 49 -7.72 -14.95 9.32
CA ILE A 49 -9.16 -14.87 9.62
C ILE A 49 -9.98 -14.80 8.32
N LEU A 50 -9.53 -14.02 7.33
CA LEU A 50 -10.21 -13.90 6.05
C LEU A 50 -10.21 -15.21 5.25
N ARG A 51 -9.10 -15.98 5.30
CA ARG A 51 -8.99 -17.27 4.63
C ARG A 51 -10.06 -18.24 5.12
N GLU A 52 -10.22 -18.34 6.44
CA GLU A 52 -11.16 -19.26 7.08
C GLU A 52 -12.63 -18.84 6.95
N ASN A 53 -12.90 -17.61 6.51
CA ASN A 53 -14.27 -17.13 6.33
C ASN A 53 -14.97 -17.84 5.16
N GLN A 54 -15.87 -18.78 5.45
CA GLN A 54 -16.64 -19.52 4.44
C GLN A 54 -17.85 -18.75 3.90
N SER A 55 -18.20 -17.60 4.48
CA SER A 55 -19.36 -16.80 4.03
C SER A 55 -19.05 -15.92 2.82
N LEU A 56 -17.77 -15.81 2.42
CA LEU A 56 -17.31 -14.98 1.32
C LEU A 56 -16.79 -15.85 0.17
N SER A 57 -17.18 -15.48 -1.04
CA SER A 57 -16.58 -16.02 -2.26
C SER A 57 -15.13 -15.60 -2.40
N SER A 58 -14.37 -16.30 -3.25
CA SER A 58 -12.98 -15.95 -3.55
C SER A 58 -12.84 -14.53 -4.11
N ALA A 59 -13.81 -14.07 -4.92
CA ALA A 59 -13.79 -12.72 -5.48
C ALA A 59 -13.94 -11.65 -4.37
N GLU A 60 -14.87 -11.86 -3.43
CA GLU A 60 -15.06 -10.96 -2.30
C GLU A 60 -13.85 -10.96 -1.37
N LYS A 61 -13.24 -12.12 -1.12
CA LYS A 61 -11.99 -12.21 -0.35
C LYS A 61 -10.89 -11.39 -1.00
N ASN A 62 -10.74 -11.45 -2.32
CA ASN A 62 -9.72 -10.65 -3.02
C ASN A 62 -9.91 -9.15 -2.82
N GLU A 63 -11.15 -8.65 -2.82
CA GLU A 63 -11.42 -7.24 -2.53
C GLU A 63 -11.10 -6.86 -1.08
N VAL A 64 -11.32 -7.77 -0.12
CA VAL A 64 -10.93 -7.54 1.28
C VAL A 64 -9.41 -7.58 1.45
N VAL A 65 -8.71 -8.49 0.76
CA VAL A 65 -7.24 -8.55 0.77
C VAL A 65 -6.65 -7.23 0.30
N LYS A 66 -7.17 -6.63 -0.79
CA LYS A 66 -6.71 -5.32 -1.28
C LYS A 66 -6.80 -4.25 -0.19
N LYS A 67 -7.93 -4.20 0.55
CA LYS A 67 -8.12 -3.25 1.65
C LYS A 67 -7.15 -3.49 2.81
N ILE A 68 -6.94 -4.75 3.19
CA ILE A 68 -5.99 -5.14 4.24
C ILE A 68 -4.57 -4.73 3.86
N MET A 69 -4.17 -4.96 2.60
CA MET A 69 -2.84 -4.60 2.11
C MET A 69 -2.63 -3.09 2.05
N LEU A 70 -3.63 -2.33 1.59
CA LEU A 70 -3.58 -0.87 1.62
C LEU A 70 -3.41 -0.33 3.06
N ASP A 71 -4.18 -0.87 4.01
CA ASP A 71 -4.06 -0.52 5.42
C ASP A 71 -2.68 -0.86 6.01
N TYR A 72 -2.15 -2.04 5.69
CA TYR A 72 -0.81 -2.47 6.13
C TYR A 72 0.29 -1.58 5.56
N MET A 73 0.15 -1.21 4.28
CA MET A 73 1.14 -0.42 3.58
C MET A 73 1.18 1.01 4.09
N GLY A 74 0.05 1.59 4.55
CA GLY A 74 -0.01 2.96 5.05
C GLY A 74 0.22 3.99 3.96
#